data_AF-A0A7X7K1P5-F1
#
_entry.id   AF-A0A7X7K1P5-F1
#
_cell.length_a   1.000
_cell.length_b   1.000
_cell.length_c   1.000
_cell.angle_alpha   90.00
_cell.angle_beta   90.00
_cell.angle_gamma   90.00
#
_symmetry.space_group_name_H-M   'P 1'
#
loop_
_entity.id
_entity.type
_entity.pdbx_description
1 polymer ?
#
loop_
_entity_poly.entity_id
_entity_poly.type
_entity_poly.pdbx_seq_one_letter_code
_entity_poly.pdbx_strand_id
1 'polypeptide(L)'
;MITEHEVRCALKEIERVQEDLFEAQSVAAEVRAKVRERRADVDAAKRALEAAIVQATAEAMFGNSPVVDGRNAEARKAQLDAYLSSRDAVRAARAEVVRAERALVDAESELDLHETAARNLMIRANLWQAKVDLQAAYCRMASTPAAQRHCFPQINEELLWR
;
A
#
# COMPACT_ATOMS: atom_id res chain seq x y z
N MET A 1 -27.79 -31.43 -16.31
CA MET A 1 -28.14 -30.05 -15.92
C MET A 1 -26.98 -29.45 -15.14
N ILE A 2 -25.85 -29.25 -15.83
CA ILE A 2 -24.58 -28.81 -15.22
C ILE A 2 -24.54 -27.27 -15.09
N THR A 3 -25.29 -26.57 -15.95
CA THR A 3 -25.30 -25.10 -16.06
C THR A 3 -25.94 -24.38 -14.86
N GLU A 4 -27.07 -24.83 -14.33
CA GLU A 4 -27.74 -24.15 -13.20
C GLU A 4 -26.93 -24.25 -11.90
N HIS A 5 -26.32 -25.41 -11.65
CA HIS A 5 -25.46 -25.63 -10.49
C HIS A 5 -24.20 -24.76 -10.56
N GLU A 6 -23.56 -24.68 -11.74
CA GLU A 6 -22.39 -23.83 -11.95
C GLU A 6 -22.68 -22.34 -11.80
N VAL A 7 -23.81 -21.86 -12.32
CA VAL A 7 -24.25 -20.47 -12.13
C VAL A 7 -24.47 -20.17 -10.65
N ARG A 8 -25.12 -21.08 -9.92
CA ARG A 8 -25.35 -20.93 -8.48
C ARG A 8 -24.03 -20.91 -7.69
N CYS A 9 -23.06 -21.74 -8.05
CA CYS A 9 -21.72 -21.73 -7.44
C CYS A 9 -20.97 -20.43 -7.76
N ALA A 10 -21.07 -19.93 -8.99
CA ALA A 10 -20.44 -18.68 -9.38
C ALA A 10 -21.04 -17.46 -8.65
N LEU A 11 -22.36 -17.41 -8.46
CA LEU A 11 -23.02 -16.36 -7.66
C LEU A 11 -22.54 -16.36 -6.21
N LYS A 12 -22.42 -17.54 -5.58
CA LYS A 12 -21.87 -17.65 -4.21
C LYS A 12 -20.41 -17.18 -4.13
N GLU A 13 -19.60 -17.48 -5.13
CA GLU A 13 -18.22 -16.98 -5.18
C GLU A 13 -18.15 -15.46 -5.37
N ILE A 14 -19.09 -14.87 -6.12
CA ILE A 14 -19.20 -13.39 -6.23
C ILE A 14 -19.52 -12.78 -4.87
N GLU A 15 -20.51 -13.30 -4.16
CA GLU A 15 -20.90 -12.82 -2.81
C GLU A 15 -19.71 -12.89 -1.86
N ARG A 16 -19.00 -14.01 -1.81
CA ARG A 16 -17.82 -14.16 -0.95
C ARG A 16 -16.71 -13.17 -1.31
N VAL A 17 -16.40 -13.01 -2.60
CA VAL A 17 -15.35 -12.08 -3.04
C VAL A 17 -15.74 -10.62 -2.76
N GLN A 18 -17.02 -10.28 -2.78
CA GLN A 18 -17.49 -8.94 -2.39
C GLN A 18 -17.28 -8.67 -0.89
N GLU A 19 -17.57 -9.64 -0.03
CA GLU A 19 -17.28 -9.56 1.41
C GLU A 19 -15.78 -9.41 1.67
N ASP A 20 -14.96 -10.30 1.08
CA ASP A 20 -13.50 -10.27 1.19
C ASP A 20 -12.93 -8.92 0.68
N LEU A 21 -13.49 -8.38 -0.41
CA LEU A 21 -13.07 -7.09 -0.98
C LEU A 21 -13.37 -5.93 -0.03
N PHE A 22 -14.55 -5.93 0.60
CA PHE A 22 -14.90 -4.90 1.57
C PHE A 22 -13.96 -4.90 2.77
N GLU A 23 -13.64 -6.08 3.30
CA GLU A 23 -12.67 -6.24 4.39
C GLU A 23 -11.28 -5.73 3.96
N ALA A 24 -10.78 -6.16 2.80
CA ALA A 24 -9.47 -5.74 2.30
C ALA A 24 -9.39 -4.22 2.07
N GLN A 25 -10.46 -3.59 1.57
CA GLN A 25 -10.52 -2.13 1.39
C GLN A 25 -10.57 -1.39 2.72
N SER A 26 -11.26 -1.95 3.72
CA SER A 26 -11.33 -1.38 5.07
C SER A 26 -9.97 -1.38 5.74
N VAL A 27 -9.26 -2.53 5.70
CA VAL A 27 -7.89 -2.65 6.21
C VAL A 27 -6.95 -1.69 5.47
N ALA A 28 -7.02 -1.62 4.13
CA ALA A 28 -6.21 -0.67 3.38
C ALA A 28 -6.49 0.79 3.79
N ALA A 29 -7.73 1.15 4.10
CA ALA A 29 -8.09 2.48 4.57
C ALA A 29 -7.50 2.80 5.97
N GLU A 30 -7.52 1.84 6.88
CA GLU A 30 -6.87 1.94 8.21
C GLU A 30 -5.35 2.13 8.06
N VAL A 31 -4.70 1.33 7.21
CA VAL A 31 -3.26 1.45 6.97
C VAL A 31 -2.91 2.78 6.30
N ARG A 32 -3.76 3.33 5.41
CA ARG A 32 -3.57 4.72 4.90
C ARG A 32 -3.63 5.77 6.00
N ALA A 33 -4.46 5.58 7.03
CA ALA A 33 -4.47 6.47 8.18
C ALA A 33 -3.15 6.38 8.97
N LYS A 34 -2.66 5.15 9.20
CA LYS A 34 -1.36 4.89 9.82
C LYS A 34 -0.18 5.51 9.03
N VAL A 35 -0.17 5.40 7.70
CA VAL A 35 0.85 6.05 6.87
C VAL A 35 0.82 7.57 7.04
N ARG A 36 -0.38 8.19 7.09
CA ARG A 36 -0.51 9.63 7.32
C ARG A 36 0.03 10.04 8.69
N GLU A 37 -0.24 9.26 9.73
CA GLU A 37 0.32 9.46 11.07
C GLU A 37 1.85 9.35 11.04
N ARG A 38 2.42 8.31 10.42
CA ARG A 38 3.88 8.15 10.31
C ARG A 38 4.56 9.28 9.53
N ARG A 39 3.91 9.85 8.53
CA ARG A 39 4.43 11.05 7.84
C ARG A 39 4.50 12.25 8.80
N ALA A 40 3.46 12.45 9.61
CA ALA A 40 3.48 13.50 10.62
C ALA A 40 4.57 13.27 11.67
N ASP A 41 4.83 12.02 12.08
CA ASP A 41 5.91 11.66 12.99
C ASP A 41 7.29 12.02 12.39
N VAL A 42 7.52 11.72 11.10
CA VAL A 42 8.75 12.08 10.39
C VAL A 42 8.94 13.59 10.34
N ASP A 43 7.88 14.34 10.01
CA ASP A 43 7.94 15.81 9.98
C ASP A 43 8.24 16.39 11.36
N ALA A 44 7.63 15.85 12.41
CA ALA A 44 7.90 16.26 13.78
C ALA A 44 9.35 15.96 14.20
N ALA A 45 9.87 14.77 13.87
CA ALA A 45 11.25 14.38 14.15
C ALA A 45 12.25 15.27 13.41
N LYS A 46 11.97 15.63 12.15
CA LYS A 46 12.81 16.54 11.35
C LYS A 46 12.85 17.94 11.95
N ARG A 47 11.70 18.50 12.35
CA ARG A 47 11.64 19.79 13.06
C ARG A 47 12.41 19.75 14.38
N ALA A 48 12.31 18.65 15.14
CA ALA A 48 13.07 18.48 16.37
C ALA A 48 14.59 18.42 16.12
N LEU A 49 15.02 17.74 15.05
CA LEU A 49 16.41 17.73 14.62
C LEU A 49 16.92 19.12 14.21
N GLU A 50 16.14 19.86 13.42
CA GLU A 50 16.47 21.24 13.05
C GLU A 50 16.62 22.13 14.28
N ALA A 51 15.67 22.05 15.23
CA ALA A 51 15.74 22.79 16.48
C ALA A 51 17.00 22.43 17.30
N ALA A 52 17.32 21.14 17.41
CA ALA A 52 18.52 20.67 18.11
C ALA A 52 19.81 21.17 17.44
N ILE A 53 19.86 21.18 16.09
CA ILE A 53 21.00 21.71 15.34
C ILE A 53 21.13 23.21 15.56
N VAL A 54 20.04 23.97 15.47
CA VAL A 54 20.05 25.43 15.69
C VAL A 54 20.54 25.76 17.10
N GLN A 55 20.01 25.08 18.12
CA GLN A 55 20.44 25.29 19.49
C GLN A 55 21.92 24.93 19.68
N ALA A 56 22.35 23.75 19.22
CA ALA A 56 23.74 23.34 19.34
C ALA A 56 24.71 24.26 18.56
N THR A 57 24.26 24.81 17.43
CA THR A 57 25.01 25.80 16.65
C THR A 57 25.15 27.11 17.42
N ALA A 58 24.09 27.59 18.05
CA ALA A 58 24.13 28.79 18.89
C ALA A 58 25.06 28.60 20.10
N GLU A 59 25.00 27.43 20.75
CA GLU A 59 25.92 27.07 21.83
C GLU A 59 27.39 27.05 21.35
N ALA A 60 27.66 26.48 20.17
CA ALA A 60 29.01 26.37 19.63
C ALA A 60 29.63 27.72 19.23
N MET A 61 28.82 28.66 18.74
CA MET A 61 29.29 29.96 18.26
C MET A 61 29.26 31.06 19.32
N PHE A 62 28.28 31.04 20.22
CA PHE A 62 27.99 32.15 21.14
C PHE A 62 27.89 31.74 22.61
N GLY A 63 28.09 30.45 22.93
CA GLY A 63 28.05 29.97 24.30
C GLY A 63 29.20 30.51 25.16
N ASN A 64 29.16 30.18 26.46
CA ASN A 64 30.17 30.63 27.43
C ASN A 64 31.61 30.15 27.12
N SER A 65 31.76 29.14 26.25
CA SER A 65 33.04 28.66 25.73
C SER A 65 32.85 28.28 24.25
N PRO A 66 32.90 29.26 23.32
CA PRO A 66 32.66 28.99 21.91
C PRO A 66 33.75 28.07 21.34
N VAL A 67 33.33 27.07 20.59
CA VAL A 67 34.19 25.99 20.05
C VAL A 67 34.63 26.29 18.61
N VAL A 68 33.96 27.26 17.98
CA VAL A 68 34.23 27.67 16.59
C VAL A 68 35.13 28.91 16.60
N ASP A 69 36.43 28.74 16.35
CA ASP A 69 37.45 29.80 16.33
C ASP A 69 38.30 29.86 15.05
N GLY A 70 37.97 29.02 14.05
CA GLY A 70 38.80 28.82 12.86
C GLY A 70 39.13 30.09 12.07
N ARG A 71 40.39 30.18 11.59
CA ARG A 71 40.93 31.33 10.84
C ARG A 71 40.25 31.58 9.49
N ASN A 72 39.54 30.59 8.93
CA ASN A 72 38.80 30.69 7.67
C ASN A 72 37.43 29.98 7.76
N ALA A 73 36.58 30.15 6.74
CA ALA A 73 35.22 29.60 6.74
C ALA A 73 35.18 28.06 6.78
N GLU A 74 36.11 27.40 6.10
CA GLU A 74 36.19 25.93 6.06
C GLU A 74 36.55 25.34 7.43
N ALA A 75 37.52 25.92 8.13
CA ALA A 75 37.90 25.51 9.47
C ALA A 75 36.74 25.68 10.47
N ARG A 76 36.00 26.81 10.38
CA ARG A 76 34.82 27.05 11.22
C ARG A 76 33.70 26.04 10.95
N LYS A 77 33.47 25.70 9.68
CA LYS A 77 32.51 24.65 9.30
C LYS A 77 32.92 23.29 9.85
N ALA A 78 34.18 22.89 9.69
CA ALA A 78 34.68 21.61 10.21
C ALA A 78 34.57 21.51 11.73
N GLN A 79 34.88 22.59 12.45
CA GLN A 79 34.71 22.68 13.92
C GLN A 79 33.23 22.54 14.31
N LEU A 80 32.33 23.23 13.61
CA LEU A 80 30.89 23.14 13.85
C LEU A 80 30.36 21.73 13.56
N ASP A 81 30.73 21.12 12.45
CA ASP A 81 30.30 19.76 12.09
C ASP A 81 30.81 18.73 13.12
N ALA A 82 32.04 18.88 13.61
CA ALA A 82 32.60 18.06 14.69
C ALA A 82 31.85 18.24 16.02
N TYR A 83 31.47 19.48 16.35
CA TYR A 83 30.66 19.76 17.55
C TYR A 83 29.25 19.18 17.45
N LEU A 84 28.55 19.42 16.32
CA LEU A 84 27.20 18.91 16.09
C LEU A 84 27.15 17.38 16.11
N SER A 85 28.18 16.71 15.58
CA SER A 85 28.26 15.25 15.58
C SER A 85 28.57 14.65 16.94
N SER A 86 29.22 15.40 17.85
CA SER A 86 29.50 14.95 19.22
C SER A 86 28.38 15.27 20.21
N ARG A 87 27.46 16.18 19.88
CA ARG A 87 26.38 16.60 20.77
C ARG A 87 25.26 15.55 20.88
N ASP A 88 24.99 15.10 22.10
CA ASP A 88 23.99 14.06 22.38
C ASP A 88 22.59 14.40 21.87
N ALA A 89 22.13 15.64 22.06
CA ALA A 89 20.82 16.09 21.60
C ALA A 89 20.66 15.97 20.07
N VAL A 90 21.69 16.34 19.30
CA VAL A 90 21.70 16.23 17.84
C VAL A 90 21.75 14.77 17.41
N ARG A 91 22.57 13.94 18.07
CA ARG A 91 22.64 12.51 17.80
C ARG A 91 21.31 11.80 18.08
N ALA A 92 20.68 12.10 19.21
CA ALA A 92 19.39 11.54 19.59
C ALA A 92 18.28 11.96 18.59
N ALA A 93 18.22 13.23 18.21
CA ALA A 93 17.25 13.71 17.23
C ALA A 93 17.47 13.08 15.83
N ARG A 94 18.73 12.87 15.40
CA ARG A 94 19.03 12.12 14.16
C ARG A 94 18.55 10.68 14.25
N ALA A 95 18.78 10.01 15.37
CA ALA A 95 18.31 8.65 15.57
C ALA A 95 16.78 8.55 15.56
N GLU A 96 16.08 9.56 16.08
CA GLU A 96 14.62 9.66 16.00
C GLU A 96 14.13 9.79 14.56
N VAL A 97 14.76 10.67 13.75
CA VAL A 97 14.41 10.80 12.32
C VAL A 97 14.57 9.47 11.60
N VAL A 98 15.69 8.77 11.79
CA VAL A 98 15.92 7.46 11.17
C VAL A 98 14.87 6.43 11.62
N ARG A 99 14.47 6.45 12.89
CA ARG A 99 13.44 5.56 13.41
C ARG A 99 12.07 5.85 12.79
N ALA A 100 11.68 7.12 12.73
CA ALA A 100 10.42 7.56 12.14
C ALA A 100 10.36 7.24 10.64
N GLU A 101 11.45 7.45 9.91
CA GLU A 101 11.54 7.13 8.47
C GLU A 101 11.43 5.62 8.23
N ARG A 102 12.07 4.79 9.05
CA ARG A 102 11.90 3.33 8.97
C ARG A 102 10.45 2.91 9.23
N ALA A 103 9.83 3.46 10.28
CA ALA A 103 8.44 3.17 10.59
C ALA A 103 7.46 3.61 9.48
N LEU A 104 7.79 4.70 8.77
CA LEU A 104 7.03 5.12 7.58
C LEU A 104 7.18 4.12 6.43
N VAL A 105 8.41 3.68 6.13
CA VAL A 105 8.66 2.68 5.06
C VAL A 105 7.95 1.36 5.34
N ASP A 106 7.96 0.91 6.60
CA ASP A 106 7.25 -0.31 7.02
C ASP A 106 5.73 -0.15 6.79
N ALA A 107 5.16 1.00 7.16
CA ALA A 107 3.74 1.29 6.97
C ALA A 107 3.35 1.45 5.48
N GLU A 108 4.22 2.03 4.65
CA GLU A 108 4.01 2.14 3.21
C GLU A 108 4.07 0.76 2.54
N SER A 109 4.98 -0.11 2.98
CA SER A 109 5.06 -1.50 2.50
C SER A 109 3.80 -2.30 2.86
N GLU A 110 3.32 -2.16 4.10
CA GLU A 110 2.06 -2.75 4.56
C GLU A 110 0.87 -2.25 3.70
N LEU A 111 0.83 -0.96 3.41
CA LEU A 111 -0.20 -0.37 2.55
C LEU A 111 -0.20 -0.98 1.15
N ASP A 112 0.97 -1.08 0.52
CA ASP A 112 1.10 -1.64 -0.82
C ASP A 112 0.63 -3.09 -0.90
N LEU A 113 0.91 -3.90 0.13
CA LEU A 113 0.42 -5.27 0.23
C LEU A 113 -1.11 -5.33 0.27
N HIS A 114 -1.74 -4.54 1.13
CA HIS A 114 -3.20 -4.53 1.27
C HIS A 114 -3.91 -3.93 0.05
N GLU A 115 -3.37 -2.88 -0.57
CA GLU A 115 -3.92 -2.36 -1.81
C GLU A 115 -3.80 -3.36 -2.97
N THR A 116 -2.70 -4.09 -3.04
CA THR A 116 -2.51 -5.15 -4.04
C THR A 116 -3.51 -6.29 -3.82
N ALA A 117 -3.72 -6.71 -2.57
CA ALA A 117 -4.72 -7.70 -2.21
C ALA A 117 -6.14 -7.27 -2.62
N ALA A 118 -6.52 -6.02 -2.32
CA ALA A 118 -7.81 -5.47 -2.70
C ALA A 118 -7.98 -5.42 -4.24
N ARG A 119 -6.95 -5.01 -4.99
CA ARG A 119 -6.97 -5.02 -6.47
C ARG A 119 -7.15 -6.43 -7.03
N ASN A 120 -6.47 -7.43 -6.45
CA ASN A 120 -6.62 -8.83 -6.85
C ASN A 120 -8.05 -9.34 -6.63
N LEU A 121 -8.67 -8.97 -5.50
CA LEU A 121 -10.07 -9.31 -5.22
C LEU A 121 -11.03 -8.64 -6.22
N MET A 122 -10.80 -7.38 -6.59
CA MET A 122 -11.59 -6.71 -7.64
C MET A 122 -11.48 -7.44 -8.99
N ILE A 123 -10.27 -7.82 -9.41
CA ILE A 123 -10.05 -8.57 -10.65
C ILE A 123 -10.81 -9.91 -10.59
N ARG A 124 -10.70 -10.62 -9.47
CA ARG A 124 -11.39 -11.90 -9.27
C ARG A 124 -12.92 -11.73 -9.33
N ALA A 125 -13.47 -10.71 -8.68
CA ALA A 125 -14.90 -10.41 -8.73
C ALA A 125 -15.37 -10.18 -10.18
N ASN A 126 -14.64 -9.37 -10.93
CA ASN A 126 -14.95 -9.06 -12.33
C ASN A 126 -14.91 -10.32 -13.22
N LEU A 127 -13.93 -11.20 -13.01
CA LEU A 127 -13.83 -12.47 -13.75
C LEU A 127 -15.01 -13.40 -13.44
N TRP A 128 -15.43 -13.48 -12.19
CA TRP A 128 -16.61 -14.26 -11.83
C TRP A 128 -17.90 -13.69 -12.42
N GLN A 129 -18.07 -12.37 -12.40
CA GLN A 129 -19.21 -11.72 -13.04
C GLN A 129 -19.25 -12.01 -14.54
N ALA A 130 -18.12 -11.85 -15.24
CA ALA A 130 -18.02 -12.15 -16.66
C ALA A 130 -18.35 -13.63 -16.98
N LYS A 131 -17.93 -14.57 -16.11
CA LYS A 131 -18.28 -15.99 -16.25
C LYS A 131 -19.79 -16.21 -16.13
N VAL A 132 -20.44 -15.61 -15.14
CA VAL A 132 -21.90 -15.70 -14.95
C VAL A 132 -22.64 -15.13 -16.15
N ASP A 133 -22.22 -13.96 -16.64
CA ASP A 133 -22.84 -13.28 -17.78
C ASP A 133 -22.74 -14.13 -19.06
N LEU A 134 -21.57 -14.74 -19.29
CA LEU A 134 -21.35 -15.64 -20.43
C LEU A 134 -22.23 -16.90 -20.35
N GLN A 135 -22.33 -17.52 -19.16
CA GLN A 135 -23.20 -18.69 -18.95
C GLN A 135 -24.68 -18.34 -19.13
N ALA A 136 -25.10 -17.17 -18.64
CA ALA A 136 -26.46 -16.68 -18.84
C ALA A 136 -26.77 -16.41 -20.31
N ALA A 137 -25.82 -15.82 -21.06
CA ALA A 137 -25.95 -15.60 -22.49
C ALA A 137 -26.06 -16.93 -23.27
N TYR A 138 -25.24 -17.92 -22.92
CA TYR A 138 -25.33 -19.26 -23.50
C TYR A 138 -26.70 -19.91 -23.26
N CYS A 139 -27.21 -19.85 -22.03
CA CYS A 139 -28.54 -20.39 -21.70
C CYS A 139 -29.67 -19.69 -22.47
N ARG A 140 -29.58 -18.36 -22.66
CA ARG A 140 -30.52 -17.62 -23.50
C ARG A 140 -30.45 -18.05 -24.97
N MET A 141 -29.25 -18.24 -25.53
CA MET A 141 -29.09 -18.71 -26.90
C MET A 141 -29.64 -20.13 -27.09
N ALA A 142 -29.31 -21.04 -26.17
CA ALA A 142 -29.76 -22.43 -26.22
C ALA A 142 -31.29 -22.59 -26.12
N SER A 143 -31.95 -21.66 -25.43
CA SER A 143 -33.41 -21.64 -25.29
C SER A 143 -34.15 -20.96 -26.47
N THR A 144 -33.43 -20.41 -27.46
CA THR A 144 -34.08 -19.81 -28.64
C THR A 144 -34.66 -20.89 -29.59
N PRO A 145 -35.82 -20.64 -30.22
CA PRO A 145 -36.44 -21.59 -31.15
C PRO A 145 -35.59 -21.95 -32.37
N ALA A 146 -34.69 -21.05 -32.80
CA ALA A 146 -33.78 -21.29 -33.91
C ALA A 146 -32.66 -22.28 -33.55
N ALA A 147 -32.13 -22.22 -32.32
CA ALA A 147 -31.10 -23.12 -31.84
C ALA A 147 -31.64 -24.55 -31.61
N GLN A 148 -32.89 -24.68 -31.16
CA GLN A 148 -33.59 -25.96 -31.02
C GLN A 148 -33.83 -26.68 -32.35
N ARG A 149 -33.88 -25.95 -33.48
CA ARG A 149 -34.09 -26.52 -34.82
C ARG A 149 -32.79 -26.88 -35.56
N HIS A 150 -31.65 -26.28 -35.21
CA HIS A 150 -30.43 -26.40 -36.03
C HIS A 150 -29.13 -26.75 -35.31
N CYS A 151 -29.00 -26.61 -33.98
CA CYS A 151 -27.66 -26.54 -33.38
C CYS A 151 -27.52 -27.22 -32.00
N PHE A 152 -27.76 -28.54 -31.87
CA PHE A 152 -27.39 -29.25 -30.62
C PHE A 152 -26.93 -30.73 -30.71
N PRO A 153 -26.76 -31.41 -31.87
CA PRO A 153 -26.05 -32.69 -31.87
C PRO A 153 -24.52 -32.53 -31.83
N GLN A 154 -23.96 -31.66 -32.67
CA GLN A 154 -22.50 -31.66 -32.95
C GLN A 154 -21.65 -30.97 -31.88
N ILE A 155 -22.14 -29.90 -31.23
CA ILE A 155 -21.38 -29.20 -30.17
C ILE A 155 -21.34 -30.01 -28.87
N ASN A 156 -22.36 -30.84 -28.60
CA ASN A 156 -22.37 -31.74 -27.44
C ASN A 156 -21.35 -32.88 -27.60
N GLU A 157 -21.13 -33.38 -28.83
CA GLU A 157 -20.14 -34.43 -29.08
C GLU A 157 -18.70 -33.91 -28.88
N GLU A 158 -18.36 -32.67 -29.21
CA GLU A 158 -16.99 -32.17 -28.95
C GLU A 158 -16.73 -31.79 -27.49
N LEU A 159 -17.77 -31.45 -26.70
CA LEU A 159 -17.64 -31.12 -25.28
C LEU A 159 -17.70 -32.33 -24.34
N LEU A 160 -18.33 -33.44 -24.75
CA LEU A 160 -18.44 -34.66 -23.95
C LEU A 160 -17.24 -35.61 -24.11
N TRP A 161 -16.39 -35.40 -25.11
CA TRP A 161 -15.23 -36.26 -25.44
C TRP A 161 -13.86 -35.59 -25.18
N ARG A 162 -13.81 -34.56 -24.31
CA ARG A 162 -12.58 -34.01 -23.72
C ARG A 162 -12.63 -34.12 -22.21
#